data_AF-A0A8T3XTN2-F1
#
_entry.id   AF-A0A8T3XTN2-F1
#
_cell.length_a   1.000
_cell.length_b   1.000
_cell.length_c   1.000
_cell.angle_alpha   90.00
_cell.angle_beta   90.00
_cell.angle_gamma   90.00
#
_symmetry.space_group_name_H-M   'P 1'
#
loop_
_entity.id
_entity.type
_entity.pdbx_description
1 polymer ?
#
loop_
_entity_poly.entity_id
_entity_poly.type
_entity_poly.pdbx_seq_one_letter_code
_entity_poly.pdbx_strand_id
1 'polypeptide(L)'
;MVLVDKKILVSGVVMVAFGLATITYLDATIPTGRSGMTEEETFDLLAAQQQNQDMRILSGTIAGVGFLLVLISFGARKRKEGGVKTIEKKPAT
;
A
#
# COMPACT_ATOMS: atom_id res chain seq x y z
N MET A 1 -8.61 -16.26 -19.61
CA MET A 1 -7.77 -16.62 -18.44
C MET A 1 -7.02 -15.37 -18.03
N VAL A 2 -7.24 -14.87 -16.81
CA VAL A 2 -6.54 -13.65 -16.33
C VAL A 2 -5.07 -14.01 -16.10
N LEU A 3 -4.15 -13.26 -16.71
CA LEU A 3 -2.72 -13.42 -16.48
C LEU A 3 -2.36 -12.69 -15.18
N VAL A 4 -1.76 -13.39 -14.23
CA VAL A 4 -1.38 -12.84 -12.92
C VAL A 4 0.10 -13.06 -12.67
N ASP A 5 0.84 -12.01 -12.34
CA ASP A 5 2.17 -12.17 -11.77
C ASP A 5 2.06 -12.56 -10.30
N LYS A 6 2.22 -13.86 -10.03
CA LYS A 6 2.06 -14.44 -8.69
C LYS A 6 3.04 -13.87 -7.67
N LYS A 7 4.24 -13.42 -8.08
CA LYS A 7 5.22 -12.85 -7.15
C LYS A 7 4.80 -11.47 -6.70
N ILE A 8 4.41 -10.62 -7.66
CA ILE A 8 3.95 -9.25 -7.39
C ILE A 8 2.63 -9.28 -6.60
N LEU A 9 1.74 -10.22 -6.92
CA LEU A 9 0.49 -10.41 -6.18
C LEU A 9 0.78 -10.75 -4.72
N VAL A 10 1.62 -11.76 -4.47
CA VAL A 10 1.95 -12.18 -3.09
C VAL A 10 2.61 -11.04 -2.31
N SER A 11 3.56 -10.32 -2.90
CA SER A 11 4.18 -9.17 -2.21
C SER A 11 3.18 -8.06 -1.91
N GLY A 12 2.27 -7.77 -2.85
CA GLY A 12 1.23 -6.75 -2.65
C GLY A 12 0.26 -7.14 -1.53
N VAL A 13 -0.22 -8.38 -1.53
CA VAL A 13 -1.13 -8.89 -0.48
C VAL A 13 -0.48 -8.84 0.90
N VAL A 14 0.79 -9.27 1.02
CA VAL A 14 1.52 -9.21 2.30
C VAL A 14 1.66 -7.77 2.78
N MET A 15 1.98 -6.84 1.87
CA MET A 15 2.16 -5.43 2.20
C MET A 15 0.84 -4.75 2.62
N VAL A 16 -0.28 -5.10 1.98
CA VAL A 16 -1.62 -4.67 2.40
C VAL A 16 -1.95 -5.20 3.80
N ALA A 17 -1.77 -6.50 4.03
CA ALA A 17 -2.07 -7.12 5.31
C ALA A 17 -1.24 -6.49 6.44
N PHE A 18 0.04 -6.25 6.19
CA PHE A 18 0.94 -5.62 7.16
C PHE A 18 0.54 -4.16 7.47
N GLY A 19 0.22 -3.37 6.45
CA GLY A 19 -0.24 -1.99 6.63
C GLY A 19 -1.54 -1.92 7.42
N LEU A 20 -2.52 -2.77 7.10
CA LEU A 20 -3.78 -2.85 7.84
C LEU A 20 -3.59 -3.32 9.28
N ALA A 21 -2.76 -4.35 9.51
CA ALA A 21 -2.45 -4.82 10.85
C ALA A 21 -1.82 -3.71 11.71
N THR A 22 -0.88 -2.95 11.15
CA THR A 22 -0.24 -1.83 11.84
C THR A 22 -1.24 -0.73 12.19
N ILE A 23 -2.17 -0.38 11.28
CA ILE A 23 -3.25 0.58 11.57
C ILE A 23 -4.11 0.10 12.73
N THR A 24 -4.54 -1.17 12.71
CA THR A 24 -5.38 -1.72 13.79
C THR A 24 -4.66 -1.76 15.13
N TYR A 25 -3.34 -1.98 15.12
CA TYR A 25 -2.52 -1.94 16.32
C TYR A 25 -2.41 -0.52 16.87
N LEU A 26 -2.11 0.45 16.00
CA LEU A 26 -2.02 1.87 16.39
C LEU A 26 -3.34 2.35 16.99
N ASP A 27 -4.47 2.07 16.35
CA ASP A 27 -5.80 2.48 16.82
C ASP A 27 -6.12 1.93 18.22
N ALA A 28 -5.56 0.77 18.61
CA ALA A 28 -5.71 0.21 19.95
C ALA A 28 -4.81 0.87 21.02
N THR A 29 -3.74 1.57 20.61
CA THR A 29 -2.75 2.16 21.52
C THR A 29 -2.80 3.68 21.61
N ILE A 30 -3.68 4.35 20.84
CA ILE A 30 -3.77 5.83 20.83
C ILE A 30 -4.21 6.35 22.21
N PRO A 31 -3.45 7.26 22.83
CA PRO A 31 -3.83 7.89 24.08
C PRO A 31 -4.99 8.87 23.87
N THR A 32 -6.07 8.66 24.63
CA THR A 32 -7.23 9.56 24.66
C THR A 32 -7.07 10.61 25.76
N GLY A 33 -7.31 11.88 25.44
CA GLY A 33 -7.27 12.97 26.42
C GLY A 33 -8.29 12.79 27.55
N ARG A 34 -7.95 13.25 28.76
CA ARG A 34 -8.81 13.22 29.94
C ARG A 34 -9.10 14.65 30.42
N SER A 35 -10.28 14.89 30.99
CA SER A 35 -10.62 16.20 31.55
C SER A 35 -9.78 16.49 32.80
N GLY A 36 -9.26 17.73 32.92
CA GLY A 36 -8.48 18.17 34.09
C GLY A 36 -6.97 18.03 33.95
N MET A 37 -6.46 17.90 32.73
CA MET A 37 -5.02 17.89 32.47
C MET A 37 -4.39 19.27 32.59
N THR A 38 -3.15 19.30 33.07
CA THR A 38 -2.31 20.51 33.06
C THR A 38 -1.83 20.83 31.64
N GLU A 39 -1.31 22.05 31.44
CA GLU A 39 -0.81 22.49 30.12
C GLU A 39 0.36 21.62 29.63
N GLU A 40 1.27 21.22 30.53
CA GLU A 40 2.38 20.30 30.20
C GLU A 40 1.87 18.92 29.79
N GLU A 41 0.97 18.31 30.56
CA GLU A 41 0.42 17.00 30.21
C GLU A 41 -0.35 17.04 28.88
N THR A 42 -1.01 18.17 28.56
CA THR A 42 -1.71 18.37 27.29
C THR A 42 -0.73 18.43 26.13
N PHE A 43 0.41 19.11 26.30
CA PHE A 43 1.46 19.16 25.29
C PHE A 43 2.04 17.77 25.00
N ASP A 44 2.35 17.00 26.04
CA ASP A 44 2.84 15.63 25.91
C ASP A 44 1.83 14.72 25.20
N LEU A 45 0.54 14.87 25.49
CA LEU A 45 -0.50 14.15 24.76
C LEU A 45 -0.56 14.54 23.28
N LEU A 46 -0.50 15.82 22.96
CA LEU A 46 -0.51 16.28 21.57
C LEU A 46 0.69 15.74 20.80
N ALA A 47 1.88 15.74 21.40
CA ALA A 47 3.07 15.15 20.81
C ALA A 47 2.89 13.64 20.55
N ALA A 48 2.36 12.89 21.52
CA ALA A 48 2.11 11.45 21.37
C ALA A 48 1.01 11.15 20.32
N GLN A 49 -0.04 11.97 20.25
CA GLN A 49 -1.09 11.84 19.23
C GLN A 49 -0.54 12.12 17.84
N GLN A 50 0.28 13.16 17.69
CA GLN A 50 0.92 13.49 16.42
C GLN A 50 1.83 12.35 15.94
N GLN A 51 2.65 11.79 16.83
CA GLN A 51 3.50 10.64 16.49
C GLN A 51 2.68 9.44 16.00
N ASN A 52 1.58 9.12 16.68
CA ASN A 52 0.68 8.04 16.26
C ASN A 52 -0.01 8.35 14.93
N GLN A 53 -0.40 9.61 14.70
CA GLN A 53 -0.99 10.06 13.45
C GLN A 53 -0.01 9.89 12.28
N ASP A 54 1.25 10.27 12.46
CA ASP A 54 2.29 10.08 11.45
C ASP A 54 2.52 8.60 11.13
N MET A 55 2.55 7.74 12.16
CA MET A 55 2.61 6.28 11.97
C MET A 55 1.39 5.72 11.24
N ARG A 56 0.21 6.28 11.46
CA ARG A 56 -1.02 5.89 10.78
C ARG A 56 -0.98 6.27 9.30
N ILE A 57 -0.46 7.46 8.98
CA ILE A 57 -0.24 7.91 7.60
C ILE A 57 0.76 6.98 6.89
N LEU A 58 1.88 6.65 7.56
CA LEU A 58 2.88 5.73 7.02
C LEU A 58 2.27 4.35 6.74
N SER A 59 1.53 3.80 7.70
CA SER A 59 0.89 2.48 7.58
C SER A 59 -0.16 2.45 6.46
N GLY A 60 -0.94 3.53 6.33
CA GLY A 60 -1.89 3.71 5.23
C GLY A 60 -1.21 3.79 3.87
N THR A 61 -0.06 4.48 3.79
CA THR A 61 0.74 4.56 2.56
C THR A 61 1.32 3.19 2.18
N ILE A 62 1.81 2.41 3.15
CA ILE A 62 2.28 1.03 2.94
C ILE A 62 1.14 0.17 2.38
N ALA A 63 -0.04 0.22 3.00
CA ALA A 63 -1.21 -0.50 2.51
C ALA A 63 -1.62 -0.05 1.10
N GLY A 64 -1.61 1.25 0.83
CA GLY A 64 -1.93 1.82 -0.49
C GLY A 64 -0.96 1.38 -1.58
N VAL A 65 0.35 1.37 -1.30
CA VAL A 65 1.37 0.85 -2.22
C VAL A 65 1.20 -0.66 -2.43
N GLY A 66 0.94 -1.41 -1.37
CA GLY A 66 0.63 -2.83 -1.45
C GLY A 66 -0.58 -3.11 -2.34
N PHE A 67 -1.64 -2.30 -2.21
CA PHE A 67 -2.84 -2.39 -3.03
C PHE A 67 -2.54 -2.10 -4.50
N LEU A 68 -1.71 -1.09 -4.79
CA LEU A 68 -1.25 -0.80 -6.15
C LEU A 68 -0.50 -2.00 -6.76
N LEU A 69 0.37 -2.67 -5.99
CA LEU A 69 1.05 -3.89 -6.43
C LEU A 69 0.06 -5.00 -6.77
N VAL A 70 -0.99 -5.17 -5.95
CA VAL A 70 -2.07 -6.13 -6.25
C VAL A 70 -2.73 -5.77 -7.60
N LEU A 71 -3.09 -4.51 -7.83
CA LEU A 71 -3.74 -4.10 -9.09
C LEU A 71 -2.87 -4.37 -10.32
N ILE A 72 -1.60 -3.96 -10.29
CA ILE A 72 -0.70 -4.19 -11.43
C ILE A 72 -0.38 -5.68 -11.61
N SER A 73 -0.50 -6.52 -10.58
CA SER A 73 -0.26 -7.96 -10.71
C SER A 73 -1.25 -8.65 -11.67
N PHE A 74 -2.49 -8.16 -11.77
CA PHE A 74 -3.52 -8.65 -12.69
C PHE A 74 -3.43 -8.04 -14.11
N GLY A 75 -2.69 -6.93 -14.26
CA GLY A 75 -2.57 -6.16 -15.51
C GLY A 75 -1.18 -6.15 -16.15
N ALA A 76 -0.15 -6.60 -15.44
CA ALA A 76 1.23 -6.64 -15.90
C ALA A 76 1.42 -7.80 -16.90
N ARG A 77 0.92 -7.62 -18.12
CA ARG A 77 1.42 -8.34 -19.29
C ARG A 77 2.93 -8.18 -19.28
N LYS A 78 3.68 -9.27 -19.07
CA LYS A 78 5.11 -9.31 -19.36
C LYS A 78 5.26 -8.87 -20.83
N ARG A 79 5.64 -7.62 -21.06
CA ARG A 79 6.25 -7.20 -22.32
C ARG A 79 7.66 -7.78 -22.33
N LYS A 80 7.76 -9.10 -22.50
CA LYS A 80 9.02 -9.77 -22.79
C LYS A 80 8.82 -10.73 -23.96
N GLU A 81 9.42 -10.34 -25.08
CA GLU A 81 10.21 -11.21 -25.97
C GLU A 81 9.47 -12.23 -26.85
N GLY A 82 8.44 -11.84 -27.63
CA GLY A 82 7.94 -12.80 -28.65
C GLY A 82 6.68 -12.55 -29.49
N GLY A 83 6.17 -11.34 -29.69
CA GLY A 83 5.06 -11.12 -30.64
C GLY A 83 4.59 -9.67 -30.62
N VAL A 84 4.66 -8.90 -31.70
CA VAL A 84 4.23 -9.19 -33.08
C VAL A 84 5.42 -9.02 -34.03
N LYS A 85 5.81 -10.06 -34.80
CA LYS A 85 6.50 -9.79 -36.07
C LYS A 85 5.44 -9.13 -36.96
N THR A 86 5.58 -7.84 -37.23
CA THR A 86 4.80 -7.17 -38.27
C THR A 86 5.02 -7.98 -39.54
N ILE A 87 4.02 -8.76 -39.94
CA ILE A 87 4.05 -9.42 -41.24
C ILE A 87 3.73 -8.29 -42.22
N GLU A 88 4.76 -7.59 -42.69
CA GLU A 88 4.62 -6.77 -43.88
C GLU A 88 4.20 -7.71 -45.01
N LYS A 89 2.95 -7.56 -45.47
CA LYS A 89 2.55 -8.15 -46.74
C LYS A 89 3.39 -7.44 -47.81
N LYS A 90 4.31 -8.17 -48.46
CA LYS A 90 4.91 -7.68 -49.70
C LYS A 90 3.78 -7.35 -50.69
N PRO A 91 3.87 -6.23 -51.43
CA PRO A 91 2.90 -5.91 -52.46
C PRO A 91 2.88 -7.04 -53.49
N ALA A 92 1.67 -7.46 -53.86
CA ALA A 92 1.48 -8.32 -55.03
C ALA A 92 1.91 -7.53 -56.27
N THR A 93 2.66 -8.20 -57.14
CA THR A 93 3.26 -7.67 -58.37
C THR A 93 2.22 -7.05 -59.30
#